data_AF-A0A0D1CQY8-F1
#
_entry.id   AF-A0A0D1CQY8-F1
#
_cell.length_a   1.000
_cell.length_b   1.000
_cell.length_c   1.000
_cell.angle_alpha   90.00
_cell.angle_beta   90.00
_cell.angle_gamma   90.00
#
_symmetry.space_group_name_H-M   'P 1'
#
loop_
_entity.id
_entity.type
_entity.pdbx_description
1 polymer ?
#
loop_
_entity_poly.entity_id
_entity_poly.type
_entity_poly.pdbx_seq_one_letter_code
_entity_poly.pdbx_strand_id
1 'polypeptide(L)' 'MTRTYLTHSMLAWISMALIAVGLLIPFFAQLVVALPVWLVPVGYFLALAGSALLFVGWVRWKVAHPEVPRS' A
#
# COMPACT_ATOMS: atom_id res chain seq x y z
N MET A 1 9.91 -22.64 3.86
CA MET A 1 9.18 -21.47 3.34
C MET A 1 9.66 -20.24 4.10
N THR A 2 10.40 -19.37 3.42
CA THR A 2 10.98 -18.15 4.01
C THR A 2 9.84 -17.23 4.44
N ARG A 3 9.76 -16.87 5.73
CA ARG A 3 8.71 -15.99 6.25
C ARG A 3 8.92 -14.58 5.71
N THR A 4 8.16 -14.19 4.69
CA THR A 4 8.22 -12.86 4.08
C THR A 4 7.31 -11.89 4.85
N TYR A 5 7.76 -10.66 5.07
CA TYR A 5 7.00 -9.58 5.74
C TYR A 5 5.55 -9.43 5.24
N LEU A 6 5.36 -9.62 3.93
CA LEU A 6 4.07 -9.59 3.24
C LEU A 6 3.08 -10.67 3.73
N THR A 7 3.57 -11.79 4.24
CA THR A 7 2.73 -12.95 4.60
C THR A 7 2.23 -12.92 6.05
N HIS A 8 2.84 -12.12 6.94
CA HIS A 8 2.53 -12.15 8.38
C HIS A 8 2.22 -10.77 8.98
N SER A 9 2.50 -9.68 8.27
CA SER A 9 2.24 -8.33 8.77
C SER A 9 0.88 -7.82 8.28
N MET A 10 -0.08 -7.75 9.20
CA MET A 10 -1.41 -7.16 8.95
C MET A 10 -1.28 -5.72 8.43
N LEU A 11 -0.22 -5.01 8.83
CA LEU A 11 0.10 -3.67 8.34
C LEU A 11 0.44 -3.65 6.84
N ALA A 12 1.12 -4.68 6.33
CA ALA A 12 1.44 -4.78 4.90
C ALA A 12 0.17 -5.01 4.07
N TRP A 13 -0.75 -5.84 4.56
CA TRP A 13 -2.07 -6.05 3.95
C TRP A 13 -2.93 -4.80 3.96
N ILE A 14 -2.99 -4.06 5.07
CA ILE A 14 -3.70 -2.78 5.16
C ILE A 14 -3.12 -1.76 4.17
N SER A 15 -1.79 -1.71 4.05
CA SER A 15 -1.12 -0.81 3.12
C SER A 15 -1.41 -1.18 1.66
N MET A 16 -1.40 -2.48 1.31
CA MET A 16 -1.81 -2.94 -0.01
C MET A 16 -3.28 -2.64 -0.31
N ALA A 17 -4.17 -2.84 0.67
CA ALA A 17 -5.58 -2.51 0.53
C ALA A 17 -5.78 -1.01 0.28
N LEU A 18 -5.05 -0.14 0.99
CA LEU A 18 -5.07 1.31 0.77
C LEU A 18 -4.59 1.70 -0.63
N ILE A 19 -3.53 1.05 -1.14
CA ILE A 19 -3.04 1.27 -2.51
C ILE A 19 -4.10 0.83 -3.53
N ALA A 20 -4.67 -0.36 -3.36
CA ALA A 20 -5.69 -0.90 -4.25
C ALA A 20 -6.95 -0.03 -4.28
N VAL A 21 -7.45 0.37 -3.11
CA VAL A 21 -8.62 1.26 -3.00
C VAL A 21 -8.31 2.63 -3.60
N GLY A 22 -7.14 3.21 -3.31
CA GLY A 22 -6.70 4.49 -3.87
C GLY A 22 -6.63 4.48 -5.40
N LEU A 23 -6.29 3.35 -6.02
CA LEU A 23 -6.27 3.20 -7.49
C LEU A 23 -7.64 2.84 -8.09
N LEU A 24 -8.50 2.16 -7.35
CA LEU A 24 -9.85 1.84 -7.81
C LEU A 24 -10.77 3.07 -7.83
N ILE A 25 -10.63 3.98 -6.86
CA ILE A 25 -11.41 5.23 -6.82
C ILE A 25 -11.33 6.04 -8.14
N PRO A 26 -10.15 6.39 -8.68
CA PRO A 26 -10.05 7.14 -9.92
C PRO A 26 -10.53 6.31 -11.12
N PHE A 27 -10.31 5.00 -11.13
CA PHE A 27 -10.81 4.10 -12.18
C PHE A 27 -12.34 4.13 -12.27
N PHE A 28 -13.04 3.99 -11.14
CA PHE A 28 -14.50 4.08 -11.11
C PHE A 28 -15.02 5.50 -11.32
N ALA A 29 -14.30 6.53 -10.86
CA ALA A 29 -14.66 7.92 -11.12
C ALA A 29 -14.63 8.28 -12.61
N GLN A 30 -13.76 7.62 -13.39
CA GLN A 30 -13.71 7.78 -14.85
C GLN A 30 -14.77 6.94 -15.57
N LEU A 31 -15.12 5.77 -15.03
CA LEU A 31 -16.11 4.88 -15.62
C LEU A 31 -17.55 5.38 -15.43
N VAL A 32 -17.81 6.09 -14.33
CA VAL A 32 -19.13 6.58 -13.96
C VAL A 32 -19.20 8.08 -14.19
N VAL A 33 -19.94 8.49 -15.22
CA VAL A 33 -20.11 9.89 -15.66
C VAL A 33 -20.65 10.81 -14.54
N ALA A 34 -21.27 10.25 -13.50
CA ALA A 34 -21.86 10.98 -12.38
C ALA A 34 -20.90 11.16 -11.18
N LEU A 35 -19.68 10.60 -11.20
CA LEU A 35 -18.78 10.74 -10.05
C LEU A 35 -18.04 12.09 -10.06
N PRO A 36 -17.91 12.76 -8.91
CA PRO A 36 -17.15 14.01 -8.80
C PRO A 36 -15.70 13.86 -9.28
N VAL A 37 -15.26 14.69 -10.22
CA VAL A 37 -13.88 14.70 -10.76
C VAL A 37 -12.81 14.82 -9.66
N TRP A 38 -13.14 15.49 -8.55
CA TRP A 38 -12.28 15.67 -7.38
C TRP A 38 -11.91 14.35 -6.67
N LEU A 39 -12.63 13.25 -6.91
CA LEU A 39 -12.28 11.92 -6.37
C LEU A 39 -11.02 11.35 -6.99
N VAL A 40 -10.66 11.77 -8.21
CA VAL A 40 -9.46 11.30 -8.91
C VAL A 40 -8.19 11.66 -8.12
N PRO A 41 -7.92 12.94 -7.77
CA PRO A 41 -6.74 13.29 -6.97
C PRO A 41 -6.81 12.68 -5.56
N VAL A 42 -7.99 12.56 -4.94
CA VAL A 42 -8.14 11.94 -3.62
C VAL A 42 -7.67 10.48 -3.63
N GLY A 43 -8.05 9.71 -4.65
CA GLY A 43 -7.60 8.33 -4.82
C GLY A 43 -6.07 8.23 -4.94
N TYR A 44 -5.45 9.13 -5.71
CA TYR A 44 -3.99 9.18 -5.82
C TYR A 44 -3.31 9.49 -4.48
N PHE A 45 -3.81 10.46 -3.70
CA PHE A 45 -3.26 10.74 -2.36
C PHE A 45 -3.39 9.53 -1.42
N LEU A 46 -4.50 8.82 -1.49
CA LEU A 46 -4.73 7.58 -0.75
C LEU A 46 -3.73 6.48 -1.14
N ALA A 47 -3.51 6.29 -2.45
CA ALA A 47 -2.53 5.32 -2.94
C ALA A 47 -1.10 5.70 -2.53
N LEU A 48 -0.77 7.00 -2.54
CA LEU A 48 0.53 7.51 -2.10
C LEU A 48 0.75 7.25 -0.60
N ALA A 49 -0.27 7.53 0.23
CA ALA A 49 -0.23 7.27 1.67
C ALA A 49 -0.09 5.77 1.98
N GLY A 50 -0.83 4.91 1.28
CA GLY A 50 -0.71 3.45 1.38
C GLY A 50 0.70 2.98 1.01
N SER A 51 1.29 3.55 -0.04
CA SER A 51 2.66 3.24 -0.48
C SER A 51 3.71 3.67 0.55
N ALA A 52 3.56 4.86 1.13
CA ALA A 52 4.43 5.34 2.20
C ALA A 52 4.36 4.45 3.45
N LEU A 53 3.17 4.03 3.86
CA LEU A 53 2.97 3.13 4.99
C LEU A 53 3.59 1.74 4.73
N LEU A 54 3.43 1.22 3.52
CA LEU A 54 4.05 -0.05 3.11
C LEU A 54 5.58 0.06 3.22
N PHE A 55 6.14 1.15 2.69
CA PHE A 55 7.57 1.41 2.71
C PHE A 55 8.12 1.55 4.13
N VAL A 56 7.49 2.38 4.98
CA VAL A 56 7.87 2.55 6.38
C VAL A 56 7.76 1.23 7.15
N GLY A 57 6.68 0.47 6.93
CA GLY A 57 6.50 -0.84 7.54
C GLY A 57 7.59 -1.83 7.13
N TRP A 58 7.96 -1.84 5.84
CA TRP A 58 9.05 -2.67 5.33
C TRP A 58 10.42 -2.27 5.92
N VAL A 59 10.73 -0.97 5.98
CA VAL A 59 11.95 -0.46 6.61
C VAL A 59 12.02 -0.87 8.08
N ARG A 60 10.93 -0.69 8.84
CA ARG A 60 10.87 -1.11 10.24
C ARG A 60 11.09 -2.62 10.40
N TRP A 61 10.55 -3.42 9.49
CA TRP A 61 10.76 -4.87 9.51
C TRP A 61 12.21 -5.27 9.22
N LYS A 62 12.86 -4.63 8.22
CA LYS A 62 14.28 -4.82 7.92
C LYS A 62 15.18 -4.45 9.09
N VAL A 63 14.86 -3.39 9.83
CA VAL A 63 15.58 -3.00 11.04
C VAL A 63 15.40 -4.02 12.18
N ALA A 64 14.18 -4.55 12.34
CA ALA A 64 13.89 -5.55 13.37
C ALA A 64 14.43 -6.96 13.04
N HIS A 65 14.63 -7.27 11.76
CA HIS A 65 15.14 -8.56 11.27
C HIS A 65 16.34 -8.32 10.34
N PRO A 66 17.49 -7.87 10.89
CA PRO A 66 18.70 -7.77 10.09
C PRO A 66 18.99 -9.15 9.51
N GLU A 67 19.10 -9.22 8.19
CA GLU A 67 19.44 -10.45 7.48
C GLU A 67 20.80 -10.91 7.99
N VAL A 68 20.82 -12.02 8.75
CA VAL A 68 22.07 -12.59 9.26
C VAL A 68 22.94 -12.89 8.04
N PRO A 69 24.14 -12.29 7.90
CA PRO A 69 25.04 -12.60 6.80
C PRO A 69 25.32 -14.10 6.85
N ARG A 70 24.91 -14.82 5.80
CA ARG A 70 25.35 -16.21 5.62
C ARG A 70 26.81 -16.13 5.17
N SER A 71 27.71 -16.05 6.16
CA SER A 71 29.13 -16.34 6.01
C SER A 71 29.34 -17.82 5.70
#